data_AF-A0A1E4ZWK2-F1
#
_entry.id   AF-A0A1E4ZWK2-F1
#
_cell.length_a   1.000
_cell.length_b   1.000
_cell.length_c   1.000
_cell.angle_alpha   90.00
_cell.angle_beta   90.00
_cell.angle_gamma   90.00
#
_symmetry.space_group_name_H-M   'P 1'
#
loop_
_entity.id
_entity.type
_entity.pdbx_description
1 polymer ?
#
loop_
_entity_poly.entity_id
_entity_poly.type
_entity_poly.pdbx_seq_one_letter_code
_entity_poly.pdbx_strand_id
1 'polypeptide(L)'
;MTRLLYSLAITALISGCATVPYTEKVLAEGGTVIKGDFADLVGESGTTAISVNGDWWGFYGPGGRKVIHVAPLNETAELSWRVNESGEFCEIEFRSREEKCFGEEYQLIKTKDGLYSRTKNGKKGEYPFRIEEGNTKNL
;
A
#
# COMPACT_ATOMS: atom_id res chain seq x y z
N MET A 1 -63.67 26.25 19.05
CA MET A 1 -62.74 26.47 17.92
C MET A 1 -61.32 26.40 18.47
N THR A 2 -60.69 25.23 18.42
CA THR A 2 -59.39 24.99 19.06
C THR A 2 -58.43 24.52 17.99
N ARG A 3 -57.45 25.36 17.62
CA ARG A 3 -56.45 25.07 16.58
C ARG A 3 -55.37 24.17 17.16
N LEU A 4 -55.21 22.95 16.62
CA LEU A 4 -54.06 22.09 16.87
C LEU A 4 -52.83 22.67 16.16
N LEU A 5 -51.79 22.99 16.94
CA LEU A 5 -50.46 23.32 16.45
C LEU A 5 -49.68 22.03 16.22
N TYR A 6 -49.45 21.67 14.95
CA TYR A 6 -48.48 20.63 14.58
C TYR A 6 -47.08 21.24 14.59
N SER A 7 -46.31 21.00 15.64
CA SER A 7 -44.87 21.27 15.64
C SER A 7 -44.18 20.20 14.80
N LEU A 8 -43.81 20.56 13.57
CA LEU A 8 -42.91 19.78 12.72
C LEU A 8 -41.51 19.84 13.33
N ALA A 9 -41.09 18.79 14.02
CA ALA A 9 -39.70 18.63 14.44
C ALA A 9 -38.86 18.22 13.22
N ILE A 10 -38.27 19.20 12.53
CA ILE A 10 -37.26 18.94 11.49
C ILE A 10 -35.99 18.51 12.19
N THR A 11 -35.75 17.19 12.26
CA THR A 11 -34.48 16.64 12.72
C THR A 11 -33.44 16.90 11.64
N ALA A 12 -32.66 17.96 11.80
CA ALA A 12 -31.48 18.21 10.99
C ALA A 12 -30.47 17.08 11.26
N LEU A 13 -30.44 16.08 10.39
CA LEU A 13 -29.36 15.10 10.32
C LEU A 13 -28.09 15.89 9.97
N ILE A 14 -27.29 16.16 10.98
CA ILE A 14 -25.92 16.63 10.84
C ILE A 14 -25.18 15.48 10.16
N SER A 15 -25.19 15.48 8.83
CA SER A 15 -24.29 14.69 8.00
C SER A 15 -22.90 15.27 8.24
N GLY A 16 -22.28 14.84 9.35
CA GLY A 16 -20.83 14.90 9.45
C GLY A 16 -20.31 14.09 8.28
N CYS A 17 -19.70 14.76 7.30
CA CYS A 17 -18.92 14.11 6.26
C CYS A 17 -17.78 13.33 6.94
N ALA A 18 -18.08 12.12 7.41
CA ALA A 18 -17.05 11.16 7.76
C ALA A 18 -16.34 10.85 6.45
N THR A 19 -15.12 11.36 6.30
CA THR A 19 -14.26 10.98 5.18
C THR A 19 -13.99 9.48 5.32
N VAL A 20 -14.59 8.70 4.42
CA VAL A 20 -14.39 7.25 4.34
C VAL A 20 -12.88 6.97 4.23
N PRO A 21 -12.30 6.11 5.09
CA PRO A 21 -10.91 5.68 4.98
C PRO A 21 -10.55 5.24 3.55
N TYR A 22 -9.32 5.48 3.13
CA TYR A 22 -8.89 5.18 1.76
C TYR A 22 -9.01 3.70 1.43
N THR A 23 -8.67 2.81 2.38
CA THR A 23 -8.86 1.37 2.21
C THR A 23 -10.31 1.02 1.90
N GLU A 24 -11.27 1.55 2.67
CA GLU A 24 -12.70 1.29 2.46
C GLU A 24 -13.16 1.78 1.09
N LYS A 25 -12.70 2.96 0.66
CA LYS A 25 -12.97 3.48 -0.69
C LYS A 25 -12.46 2.53 -1.77
N VAL A 26 -11.21 2.06 -1.66
CA VAL A 26 -10.62 1.16 -2.67
C VAL A 26 -11.37 -0.18 -2.72
N LEU A 27 -11.79 -0.71 -1.57
CA LEU A 27 -12.60 -1.93 -1.50
C LEU A 27 -13.98 -1.74 -2.14
N ALA A 28 -14.65 -0.61 -1.88
CA ALA A 28 -15.94 -0.29 -2.50
C ALA A 28 -15.85 -0.15 -4.04
N GLU A 29 -14.69 0.26 -4.55
CA GLU A 29 -14.41 0.35 -5.99
C GLU A 29 -13.99 -1.00 -6.62
N GLY A 30 -13.94 -2.09 -5.85
CA GLY A 30 -13.57 -3.43 -6.32
C GLY A 30 -12.08 -3.77 -6.19
N GLY A 31 -11.32 -3.01 -5.41
CA GLY A 31 -9.98 -3.39 -5.00
C GLY A 31 -9.96 -4.49 -3.93
N THR A 32 -8.77 -4.91 -3.53
CA THR A 32 -8.54 -5.96 -2.53
C THR A 32 -7.40 -5.62 -1.58
N VAL A 33 -7.47 -6.14 -0.36
CA VAL A 33 -6.33 -6.17 0.58
C VAL A 33 -5.53 -7.43 0.31
N ILE A 34 -4.22 -7.27 0.10
CA ILE A 34 -3.28 -8.38 -0.05
C ILE A 34 -2.92 -8.89 1.35
N LYS A 35 -3.26 -10.15 1.63
CA LYS A 35 -2.85 -10.85 2.86
C LYS A 35 -1.34 -11.10 2.82
N GLY A 36 -0.70 -11.24 3.97
CA GLY A 36 0.76 -11.48 4.06
C GLY A 36 1.64 -10.31 3.56
N ASP A 37 1.02 -9.16 3.25
CA ASP A 37 1.70 -7.97 2.73
C ASP A 37 2.48 -8.28 1.43
N PHE A 38 3.65 -7.68 1.23
CA PHE A 38 4.43 -7.79 0.01
C PHE A 38 5.14 -9.15 -0.11
N ALA A 39 5.34 -9.89 0.99
CA ALA A 39 6.01 -11.19 0.97
C ALA A 39 5.29 -12.17 0.03
N ASP A 40 3.95 -12.20 0.09
CA ASP A 40 3.10 -13.07 -0.72
C ASP A 40 3.19 -12.77 -2.23
N LEU A 41 3.73 -11.61 -2.62
CA LEU A 41 3.92 -11.23 -4.02
C LEU A 41 5.26 -11.69 -4.58
N VAL A 42 6.28 -11.93 -3.75
CA VAL A 42 7.64 -12.19 -4.23
C VAL A 42 7.72 -13.47 -5.07
N GLY A 43 6.97 -14.52 -4.72
CA GLY A 43 6.95 -15.77 -5.49
C GLY A 43 8.33 -16.44 -5.64
N GLU A 44 8.41 -17.48 -6.46
CA GLU A 44 9.66 -18.23 -6.69
C GLU A 44 10.63 -17.52 -7.63
N SER A 45 10.12 -16.72 -8.56
CA SER A 45 10.90 -15.96 -9.54
C SER A 45 11.35 -14.59 -9.03
N GLY A 46 10.86 -14.17 -7.87
CA GLY A 46 10.97 -12.80 -7.39
C GLY A 46 9.92 -11.89 -8.02
N THR A 47 9.90 -10.64 -7.59
CA THR A 47 8.98 -9.62 -8.11
C THR A 47 9.66 -8.28 -8.22
N THR A 48 9.38 -7.56 -9.31
CA THR A 48 9.78 -6.17 -9.49
C THR A 48 8.61 -5.23 -9.20
N ALA A 49 8.77 -4.38 -8.18
CA ALA A 49 7.90 -3.24 -7.94
C ALA A 49 8.39 -2.03 -8.75
N ILE A 50 7.47 -1.36 -9.45
CA ILE A 50 7.78 -0.22 -10.29
C ILE A 50 6.85 0.92 -9.93
N SER A 51 7.40 2.03 -9.47
CA SER A 51 6.63 3.25 -9.23
C SER A 51 5.81 3.66 -10.46
N VAL A 52 4.60 4.18 -10.24
CA VAL A 52 3.72 4.59 -11.36
C VAL A 52 4.36 5.62 -12.28
N ASN A 53 5.20 6.50 -11.74
CA ASN A 53 5.93 7.53 -12.48
C ASN A 53 7.30 7.07 -13.00
N GLY A 54 7.78 5.89 -12.61
CA GLY A 54 9.07 5.36 -13.04
C GLY A 54 10.29 5.94 -12.30
N ASP A 55 10.09 6.70 -11.22
CA ASP A 55 11.20 7.31 -10.46
C ASP A 55 12.02 6.27 -9.69
N TRP A 56 11.44 5.13 -9.38
CA TRP A 56 12.12 4.01 -8.77
C TRP A 56 11.56 2.67 -9.25
N TRP A 57 12.43 1.66 -9.22
CA TRP A 57 12.06 0.26 -9.34
C TRP A 57 12.87 -0.60 -8.36
N GLY A 58 12.23 -1.63 -7.84
CA GLY A 58 12.78 -2.52 -6.83
C GLY A 58 12.53 -3.97 -7.16
N PHE A 59 13.59 -4.75 -7.37
CA PHE A 59 13.50 -6.20 -7.42
C PHE A 59 13.59 -6.79 -6.02
N TYR A 60 12.67 -7.70 -5.71
CA TYR A 60 12.62 -8.48 -4.48
C TYR A 60 12.74 -9.94 -4.89
N GLY A 61 13.84 -10.60 -4.51
CA GLY A 61 14.11 -12.00 -4.83
C GLY A 61 13.68 -12.96 -3.70
N PRO A 62 13.43 -14.24 -4.03
CA PRO A 62 12.93 -15.28 -3.09
C PRO A 62 13.87 -15.63 -1.93
N GLY A 63 15.10 -15.10 -1.89
CA GLY A 63 16.07 -15.32 -0.82
C GLY A 63 16.28 -14.12 0.11
N GLY A 64 15.35 -13.16 0.12
CA GLY A 64 15.51 -11.92 0.89
C GLY A 64 16.41 -10.87 0.22
N ARG A 65 16.88 -11.11 -1.02
CA ARG A 65 17.62 -10.11 -1.80
C ARG A 65 16.68 -9.01 -2.25
N LYS A 66 17.09 -7.74 -2.10
CA LYS A 66 16.39 -6.57 -2.63
C LYS A 66 17.37 -5.73 -3.43
N VAL A 67 16.98 -5.27 -4.62
CA VAL A 67 17.76 -4.30 -5.39
C VAL A 67 16.88 -3.15 -5.78
N ILE A 68 17.24 -1.93 -5.40
CA ILE A 68 16.50 -0.71 -5.71
C ILE A 68 17.35 0.16 -6.62
N HIS A 69 16.72 0.70 -7.66
CA HIS A 69 17.25 1.80 -8.45
C HIS A 69 16.36 3.03 -8.27
N VAL A 70 16.98 4.21 -8.11
CA VAL A 70 16.30 5.50 -8.03
C VAL A 70 16.75 6.35 -9.21
N ALA A 71 15.88 6.47 -10.22
CA ALA A 71 16.21 7.08 -11.51
C ALA A 71 16.63 8.56 -11.40
N PRO A 72 15.95 9.42 -10.62
CA PRO A 72 16.37 10.82 -10.45
C PRO A 72 17.78 10.98 -9.87
N LEU A 73 18.28 9.98 -9.14
CA LEU A 73 19.63 9.98 -8.56
C LEU A 73 20.64 9.18 -9.39
N ASN A 74 20.15 8.37 -10.34
CA ASN A 74 20.95 7.37 -11.04
C ASN A 74 21.73 6.45 -10.07
N GLU A 75 21.10 6.08 -8.97
CA GLU A 75 21.71 5.25 -7.92
C GLU A 75 21.06 3.88 -7.88
N THR A 76 21.87 2.84 -7.68
CA THR A 76 21.43 1.47 -7.46
C THR A 76 22.00 0.97 -6.14
N ALA A 77 21.20 0.27 -5.35
CA ALA A 77 21.65 -0.35 -4.12
C ALA A 77 21.09 -1.76 -3.97
N GLU A 78 21.97 -2.68 -3.59
CA GLU A 78 21.61 -4.01 -3.10
C GLU A 78 21.39 -3.94 -1.58
N LEU A 79 20.27 -4.51 -1.15
CA LEU A 79 19.69 -4.43 0.18
C LEU A 79 19.06 -5.80 0.51
N SER A 80 18.42 -5.89 1.67
CA SER A 80 17.69 -7.08 2.08
C SER A 80 16.24 -6.79 2.47
N TRP A 81 15.44 -7.85 2.44
CA TRP A 81 14.12 -7.94 3.02
C TRP A 81 13.97 -9.31 3.70
N ARG A 82 13.01 -9.42 4.63
CA ARG A 82 12.66 -10.67 5.30
C ARG A 82 11.23 -10.61 5.82
N VAL A 83 10.73 -11.74 6.29
CA VAL A 83 9.56 -11.79 7.16
C VAL A 83 10.06 -12.04 8.59
N ASN A 84 9.61 -11.25 9.55
CA ASN A 84 10.01 -11.45 10.96
C ASN A 84 9.20 -12.56 11.64
N GLU A 85 9.51 -12.84 12.91
CA GLU A 85 8.85 -13.90 13.69
C GLU A 85 7.35 -13.64 13.92
N SER A 86 6.92 -12.38 13.83
CA SER A 86 5.52 -11.96 13.91
C SER A 86 4.79 -12.04 12.56
N GLY A 87 5.47 -12.47 11.49
CA GLY A 87 4.89 -12.54 10.14
C GLY A 87 4.89 -11.20 9.39
N GLU A 88 5.56 -10.17 9.91
CA GLU A 88 5.60 -8.85 9.28
C GLU A 88 6.67 -8.81 8.19
N PHE A 89 6.33 -8.22 7.04
CA PHE A 89 7.32 -7.91 6.03
C PHE A 89 8.26 -6.83 6.56
N CYS A 90 9.56 -7.04 6.48
CA CYS A 90 10.58 -6.07 6.85
C CYS A 90 11.54 -5.85 5.68
N GLU A 91 11.92 -4.62 5.41
CA GLU A 91 12.91 -4.29 4.39
C GLU A 91 13.89 -3.23 4.86
N ILE A 92 15.12 -3.29 4.33
CA ILE A 92 16.06 -2.18 4.46
C ILE A 92 15.62 -1.06 3.51
N GLU A 93 15.37 0.13 4.04
CA GLU A 93 14.98 1.29 3.25
C GLU A 93 16.18 1.89 2.49
N PHE A 94 15.96 2.36 1.27
CA PHE A 94 17.04 2.86 0.40
C PHE A 94 17.75 4.09 0.98
N ARG A 95 17.01 5.04 1.56
CA ARG A 95 17.60 6.31 2.04
C ARG A 95 18.24 6.17 3.42
N SER A 96 17.49 5.65 4.39
CA SER A 96 17.94 5.55 5.79
C SER A 96 18.93 4.40 6.01
N ARG A 97 18.87 3.36 5.17
CA ARG A 97 19.59 2.08 5.39
C ARG A 97 19.17 1.37 6.69
N GLU A 98 18.05 1.76 7.25
CA GLU A 98 17.46 1.13 8.42
C GLU A 98 16.43 0.09 8.00
N GLU A 99 16.27 -0.93 8.84
CA GLU A 99 15.19 -1.89 8.69
C GLU A 99 13.87 -1.29 9.12
N LYS A 100 12.84 -1.49 8.30
CA LYS A 100 11.47 -1.12 8.62
C LYS A 100 10.56 -2.32 8.43
N CYS A 101 9.82 -2.64 9.48
CA CYS A 101 8.79 -3.67 9.47
C CYS A 101 7.41 -3.03 9.31
N PHE A 102 6.55 -3.70 8.55
CA PHE A 102 5.19 -3.25 8.26
C PHE A 102 4.21 -4.10 9.06
N GLY A 103 3.95 -3.65 10.30
CA GLY A 103 3.02 -4.28 11.24
C GLY A 103 1.55 -4.02 10.92
N GLU A 104 0.69 -4.29 11.91
CA GLU A 104 -0.78 -4.28 11.76
C GLU A 104 -1.38 -2.95 11.29
N GLU A 105 -0.70 -1.82 11.52
CA GLU A 105 -1.16 -0.54 11.04
C GLU A 105 -1.00 -0.36 9.53
N TYR A 106 -0.24 -1.24 8.87
CA TYR A 106 -0.01 -1.21 7.44
C TYR A 106 -0.87 -2.25 6.71
N GLN A 107 -1.31 -1.87 5.51
CA GLN A 107 -2.01 -2.78 4.62
C GLN A 107 -1.53 -2.56 3.19
N LEU A 108 -1.16 -3.63 2.51
CA LEU A 108 -0.95 -3.60 1.06
C LEU A 108 -2.29 -3.78 0.37
N ILE A 109 -2.67 -2.81 -0.44
CA ILE A 109 -3.90 -2.88 -1.23
C ILE A 109 -3.58 -2.94 -2.71
N LYS A 110 -4.39 -3.68 -3.46
CA LYS A 110 -4.42 -3.68 -4.91
C LYS A 110 -5.74 -3.05 -5.36
N THR A 111 -5.65 -1.95 -6.09
CA THR A 111 -6.79 -1.29 -6.72
C THR A 111 -7.36 -2.14 -7.86
N LYS A 112 -8.60 -1.86 -8.28
CA LYS A 112 -9.24 -2.54 -9.43
C LYS A 112 -8.42 -2.41 -10.72
N ASP A 113 -7.67 -1.33 -10.86
CA ASP A 113 -6.83 -1.04 -12.03
C ASP A 113 -5.45 -1.70 -11.94
N GLY A 114 -5.22 -2.55 -10.93
CA GLY A 114 -3.99 -3.32 -10.75
C GLY A 114 -2.83 -2.55 -10.11
N LEU A 115 -3.04 -1.32 -9.65
CA LEU A 115 -2.04 -0.57 -8.89
C LEU A 115 -2.02 -1.01 -7.43
N TYR A 116 -0.82 -1.15 -6.89
CA TYR A 116 -0.56 -1.46 -5.50
C TYR A 116 -0.21 -0.21 -4.72
N SER A 117 -0.60 -0.16 -3.44
CA SER A 117 -0.22 0.90 -2.52
C SER A 117 -0.19 0.37 -1.10
N ARG A 118 0.82 0.74 -0.30
CA ARG A 118 0.79 0.52 1.14
C ARG A 118 0.01 1.65 1.79
N THR A 119 -0.94 1.32 2.63
CA THR A 119 -1.66 2.26 3.49
C THR A 119 -1.10 2.19 4.91
N LYS A 120 -1.30 3.26 5.70
CA LYS A 120 -1.04 3.28 7.13
C LYS A 120 -2.26 3.83 7.87
N ASN A 121 -2.83 3.08 8.81
CA ASN A 121 -4.05 3.44 9.52
C ASN A 121 -5.19 3.84 8.56
N GLY A 122 -5.36 3.07 7.48
CA GLY A 122 -6.38 3.33 6.44
C GLY A 122 -6.13 4.57 5.59
N LYS A 123 -5.00 5.27 5.73
CA LYS A 123 -4.61 6.41 4.89
C LYS A 123 -3.73 5.95 3.74
N LYS A 124 -3.97 6.53 2.55
CA LYS A 124 -3.19 6.25 1.34
C LYS A 124 -1.71 6.57 1.56
N GLY A 125 -0.82 5.64 1.19
CA GLY A 125 0.61 5.91 1.12
C GLY A 125 0.99 6.71 -0.12
N GLU A 126 2.14 7.37 -0.06
CA GLU A 126 2.59 8.34 -1.06
C GLU A 126 2.91 7.72 -2.43
N TYR A 127 3.38 6.48 -2.46
CA TYR A 127 3.98 5.89 -3.66
C TYR A 127 3.18 4.66 -4.13
N PRO A 128 2.20 4.82 -5.03
CA PRO A 128 1.60 3.69 -5.71
C PRO A 128 2.60 3.08 -6.71
N PHE A 129 2.50 1.77 -6.92
CA PHE A 129 3.39 1.01 -7.80
C PHE A 129 2.65 -0.10 -8.54
N ARG A 130 3.27 -0.62 -9.61
CA ARG A 130 2.88 -1.85 -10.30
C ARG A 130 3.81 -2.97 -9.86
N ILE A 131 3.35 -4.19 -10.05
CA ILE A 131 4.09 -5.41 -9.76
C ILE A 131 4.23 -6.19 -11.06
N GLU A 132 5.45 -6.60 -11.35
CA GLU A 132 5.79 -7.50 -12.45
C GLU A 132 6.50 -8.72 -11.87
N GLU A 133 6.14 -9.90 -12.34
CA GLU A 133 6.79 -11.14 -11.93
C GLU A 133 8.23 -11.20 -12.45
N GLY A 134 9.16 -11.64 -11.60
CA GLY A 134 10.57 -11.77 -11.92
C GLY A 134 11.35 -10.45 -11.91
N ASN A 135 12.62 -10.53 -12.34
CA ASN A 135 13.54 -9.40 -12.42
C ASN A 135 13.47 -8.70 -13.79
N THR A 136 12.33 -8.06 -14.10
CA THR A 136 12.07 -7.49 -15.43
C THR A 136 12.96 -6.30 -15.80
N LYS A 137 13.68 -5.74 -14.82
CA LYS A 137 14.63 -4.64 -14.99
C LYS A 137 16.09 -5.07 -15.00
N ASN A 138 16.36 -6.38 -14.91
CA ASN A 138 17.72 -6.95 -14.87
C ASN A 138 18.62 -6.34 -13.78
N LEU A 139 18.11 -6.27 -12.54
CA LEU A 139 18.75 -5.70 -11.34
C LEU A 139 19.55 -6.69 -10.49
#